data_AF-A0AAU6D117-F1
#
_entry.id   AF-A0AAU6D117-F1
#
_cell.length_a   1.000
_cell.length_b   1.000
_cell.length_c   1.000
_cell.angle_alpha   90.00
_cell.angle_beta   90.00
_cell.angle_gamma   90.00
#
_symmetry.space_group_name_H-M   'P 1'
#
loop_
_entity.id
_entity.type
_entity.pdbx_description
1 polymer ?
#
loop_
_entity_poly.entity_id
_entity_poly.type
_entity_poly.pdbx_seq_one_letter_code
_entity_poly.pdbx_strand_id
1 'polypeptide(L)'
;MTPRTAEARAAERSNQAFYDAVETSDLDALESVVLDGPLAESVTVVHPGWPALRGRREVMRSYALIMANTEYIQFFLTDVEVAVDGDTALVTCTENILTGGPAEEDGSAGSLVGGLVVATNVFRRTSDGWRLWVHHGSPVLAEDDDDDESESPEDTPGGLDGLDGLDGLDGPGGLDGLDGPGGPGGGTDTEE
;
A
#
# COMPACT_ATOMS: atom_id res chain seq x y z
N MET A 1 26.25 -5.69 -9.09
CA MET A 1 26.22 -5.91 -7.63
C MET A 1 27.40 -5.15 -7.01
N THR A 2 27.16 -3.98 -6.45
CA THR A 2 28.20 -3.19 -5.76
C THR A 2 28.58 -3.89 -4.45
N PRO A 3 29.86 -3.95 -4.05
CA PRO A 3 30.24 -4.55 -2.77
C PRO A 3 29.49 -3.88 -1.62
N ARG A 4 28.74 -4.65 -0.80
CA ARG A 4 28.05 -4.10 0.37
C ARG A 4 29.07 -3.56 1.37
N THR A 5 29.06 -2.25 1.58
CA THR A 5 29.89 -1.56 2.58
C THR A 5 29.45 -1.92 4.00
N ALA A 6 30.28 -1.62 5.00
CA ALA A 6 29.89 -1.79 6.41
C ALA A 6 28.61 -0.99 6.75
N GLU A 7 28.48 0.20 6.14
CA GLU A 7 27.31 1.06 6.27
C GLU A 7 26.05 0.45 5.65
N ALA A 8 26.15 -0.12 4.44
CA ALA A 8 25.03 -0.81 3.82
C ALA A 8 24.54 -1.98 4.70
N ARG A 9 25.46 -2.77 5.28
CA ARG A 9 25.10 -3.84 6.22
C ARG A 9 24.49 -3.31 7.53
N ALA A 10 24.89 -2.13 7.98
CA ALA A 10 24.33 -1.52 9.18
C ALA A 10 22.90 -1.02 8.93
N ALA A 11 22.65 -0.38 7.79
CA ALA A 11 21.30 0.00 7.36
C ALA A 11 20.39 -1.22 7.16
N GLU A 12 20.90 -2.29 6.54
CA GLU A 12 20.17 -3.56 6.38
C GLU A 12 19.78 -4.20 7.72
N ARG A 13 20.65 -4.12 8.74
CA ARG A 13 20.30 -4.58 10.11
C ARG A 13 19.23 -3.72 10.76
N SER A 14 19.26 -2.40 10.58
CA SER A 14 18.18 -1.53 11.06
C SER A 14 16.86 -1.79 10.33
N ASN A 15 16.92 -2.17 9.05
CA ASN A 15 15.76 -2.61 8.30
C ASN A 15 15.18 -3.90 8.89
N GLN A 16 16.01 -4.92 9.13
CA GLN A 16 15.57 -6.15 9.78
C GLN A 16 14.96 -5.89 11.16
N ALA A 17 15.62 -5.07 11.99
CA ALA A 17 15.12 -4.72 13.33
C ALA A 17 13.76 -4.01 13.30
N PHE A 18 13.47 -3.25 12.24
CA PHE A 18 12.15 -2.65 12.04
C PHE A 18 11.08 -3.72 11.82
N TYR A 19 11.30 -4.68 10.91
CA TYR A 19 10.33 -5.76 10.67
C TYR A 19 10.21 -6.68 11.90
N ASP A 20 11.33 -7.04 12.54
CA ASP A 20 11.34 -7.86 13.75
C ASP A 20 10.47 -7.25 14.85
N ALA A 21 10.57 -5.93 15.08
CA ALA A 21 9.76 -5.24 16.07
C ALA A 21 8.25 -5.29 15.75
N VAL A 22 7.88 -5.28 14.46
CA VAL A 22 6.49 -5.43 14.02
C VAL A 22 6.01 -6.88 14.23
N GLU A 23 6.80 -7.88 13.83
CA GLU A 23 6.46 -9.30 14.02
C GLU A 23 6.26 -9.67 15.48
N THR A 24 7.10 -9.17 16.37
CA THR A 24 7.01 -9.46 17.81
C THR A 24 6.04 -8.55 18.55
N SER A 25 5.34 -7.65 17.84
CA SER A 25 4.48 -6.61 18.44
C SER A 25 5.17 -5.83 19.57
N ASP A 26 6.46 -5.52 19.40
CA ASP A 26 7.27 -4.81 20.38
C ASP A 26 7.34 -3.32 20.04
N LEU A 27 6.44 -2.55 20.66
CA LEU A 27 6.36 -1.10 20.46
C LEU A 27 7.60 -0.36 20.97
N ASP A 28 8.27 -0.86 22.01
CA ASP A 28 9.47 -0.21 22.56
C ASP A 28 10.66 -0.42 21.62
N ALA A 29 10.80 -1.64 21.07
CA ALA A 29 11.78 -1.93 20.02
C ALA A 29 11.51 -1.10 18.76
N LEU A 30 10.25 -1.00 18.35
CA LEU A 30 9.86 -0.17 17.21
C LEU A 30 10.19 1.32 17.47
N GLU A 31 9.90 1.79 18.67
CA GLU A 31 10.19 3.16 19.08
C GLU A 31 11.70 3.47 18.98
N SER A 32 12.55 2.48 19.30
CA SER A 32 14.01 2.61 19.23
C SER A 32 14.56 2.66 17.80
N VAL A 33 13.87 2.09 16.81
CA VAL A 33 14.31 2.09 15.40
C VAL A 33 13.77 3.30 14.64
N VAL A 34 12.64 3.86 15.04
CA VAL A 34 12.04 5.05 14.39
C VAL A 34 12.81 6.32 14.75
N LEU A 35 13.12 7.14 13.74
CA LEU A 35 13.87 8.37 13.89
C LEU A 35 13.23 9.30 14.92
N ASP A 36 14.06 9.83 15.80
CA ASP A 36 13.72 10.76 16.86
C ASP A 36 14.44 12.12 16.68
N GLY A 37 14.38 12.95 17.70
CA GLY A 37 15.09 14.24 17.72
C GLY A 37 14.51 15.29 16.76
N PRO A 38 15.35 16.20 16.23
CA PRO A 38 14.87 17.38 15.48
C PRO A 38 14.07 17.08 14.21
N LEU A 39 14.22 15.87 13.64
CA LEU A 39 13.53 15.45 12.43
C LEU A 39 12.34 14.53 12.73
N ALA A 40 11.99 14.28 14.00
CA ALA A 40 10.89 13.38 14.39
C ALA A 40 9.54 13.76 13.74
N GLU A 41 9.26 15.06 13.59
CA GLU A 41 8.02 15.55 12.95
C GLU A 41 8.00 15.34 11.43
N SER A 42 9.14 14.99 10.82
CA SER A 42 9.25 14.67 9.39
C SER A 42 9.17 13.18 9.09
N VAL A 43 9.13 12.31 10.10
CA VAL A 43 8.95 10.87 9.92
C VAL A 43 7.65 10.61 9.18
N THR A 44 7.70 9.82 8.12
CA THR A 44 6.55 9.56 7.26
C THR A 44 6.34 8.08 7.06
N VAL A 45 5.11 7.61 7.24
CA VAL A 45 4.75 6.22 6.94
C VAL A 45 3.53 6.17 6.04
N VAL A 46 3.60 5.33 5.02
CA VAL A 46 2.47 4.94 4.16
C VAL A 46 2.33 3.43 4.29
N HIS A 47 1.29 2.99 5.01
CA HIS A 47 0.90 1.59 5.03
C HIS A 47 0.21 1.23 3.70
N PRO A 48 0.22 -0.04 3.27
CA PRO A 48 -0.46 -0.46 2.05
C PRO A 48 -1.93 0.00 2.01
N GLY A 49 -2.26 0.85 1.03
CA GLY A 49 -3.61 1.40 0.82
C GLY A 49 -4.02 2.56 1.75
N TRP A 50 -3.14 3.04 2.63
CA TRP A 50 -3.42 4.14 3.56
C TRP A 50 -2.91 5.49 3.01
N PRO A 51 -3.45 6.63 3.49
CA PRO A 51 -2.84 7.93 3.25
C PRO A 51 -1.50 8.06 4.00
N ALA A 52 -0.67 9.02 3.59
CA ALA A 52 0.59 9.32 4.27
C ALA A 52 0.36 9.88 5.67
N LEU A 53 0.92 9.20 6.66
CA LEU A 53 0.97 9.58 8.08
C LEU A 53 2.28 10.33 8.36
N ARG A 54 2.21 11.43 9.11
CA ARG A 54 3.37 12.32 9.32
C ARG A 54 3.60 12.61 10.80
N GLY A 55 4.88 12.62 11.17
CA GLY A 55 5.34 12.84 12.51
C GLY A 55 5.37 11.55 13.33
N ARG A 56 6.43 11.40 14.12
CA ARG A 56 6.73 10.20 14.89
C ARG A 56 5.56 9.71 15.73
N ARG A 57 4.82 10.61 16.37
CA ARG A 57 3.67 10.25 17.21
C ARG A 57 2.52 9.61 16.41
N GLU A 58 2.19 10.16 15.24
CA GLU A 58 1.14 9.60 14.39
C GLU A 58 1.55 8.24 13.83
N VAL A 59 2.82 8.14 13.41
CA VAL A 59 3.43 6.90 12.94
C VAL A 59 3.38 5.82 14.02
N MET A 60 3.88 6.09 15.23
CA MET A 60 3.85 5.10 16.32
C MET A 60 2.42 4.70 16.69
N ARG A 61 1.45 5.63 16.67
CA ARG A 61 0.03 5.32 16.90
C ARG A 61 -0.51 4.35 15.85
N SER A 62 -0.12 4.50 14.59
CA SER A 62 -0.57 3.60 13.51
C SER A 62 -0.05 2.17 13.69
N TYR A 63 1.22 2.00 14.07
CA TYR A 63 1.77 0.68 14.37
C TYR A 63 1.13 0.07 15.61
N ALA A 64 0.90 0.86 16.66
CA ALA A 64 0.19 0.37 17.84
C ALA A 64 -1.22 -0.14 17.49
N LEU A 65 -1.92 0.53 16.56
CA LEU A 65 -3.21 0.07 16.06
C LEU A 65 -3.07 -1.22 15.25
N ILE A 66 -2.10 -1.32 14.35
CA ILE A 66 -1.86 -2.53 13.54
C ILE A 66 -1.54 -3.71 14.45
N MET A 67 -0.59 -3.56 15.38
CA MET A 67 -0.17 -4.60 16.33
C MET A 67 -1.32 -5.04 17.24
N ALA A 68 -2.17 -4.10 17.69
CA ALA A 68 -3.32 -4.45 18.53
C ALA A 68 -4.42 -5.23 17.78
N ASN A 69 -4.46 -5.15 16.45
CA ASN A 69 -5.48 -5.81 15.62
C ASN A 69 -4.91 -6.97 14.78
N THR A 70 -3.66 -7.33 14.97
CA THR A 70 -2.99 -8.38 14.22
C THR A 70 -2.42 -9.41 15.18
N GLU A 71 -3.03 -10.59 15.24
CA GLU A 71 -2.64 -11.63 16.18
C GLU A 71 -1.33 -12.32 15.77
N TYR A 72 -1.13 -12.48 14.46
CA TYR A 72 0.08 -13.03 13.89
C TYR A 72 0.42 -12.29 12.60
N ILE A 73 1.68 -11.86 12.47
CA ILE A 73 2.23 -11.30 11.24
C ILE A 73 3.69 -11.74 11.09
N GLN A 74 4.07 -12.12 9.87
CA GLN A 74 5.46 -12.34 9.48
C GLN A 74 5.77 -11.78 8.11
N PHE A 75 7.01 -11.32 7.93
CA PHE A 75 7.55 -10.73 6.72
C PHE A 75 8.70 -11.60 6.21
N PHE A 76 8.50 -12.22 5.04
CA PHE A 76 9.60 -12.83 4.29
C PHE A 76 10.12 -11.80 3.29
N LEU A 77 11.17 -11.07 3.68
CA LEU A 77 11.77 -10.05 2.84
C LEU A 77 12.58 -10.69 1.70
N THR A 78 12.23 -10.36 0.47
CA THR A 78 13.02 -10.71 -0.72
C THR A 78 13.46 -9.45 -1.45
N ASP A 79 14.40 -9.60 -2.39
CA ASP A 79 14.87 -8.51 -3.26
C ASP A 79 15.38 -7.29 -2.48
N VAL A 80 16.01 -7.54 -1.33
CA VAL A 80 16.55 -6.50 -0.45
C VAL A 80 17.76 -5.86 -1.12
N GLU A 81 17.59 -4.61 -1.54
CA GLU A 81 18.63 -3.78 -2.13
C GLU A 81 18.89 -2.56 -1.25
N VAL A 82 20.17 -2.21 -1.06
CA VAL A 82 20.59 -1.14 -0.15
C VAL A 82 21.52 -0.18 -0.87
N ALA A 83 21.16 1.10 -0.89
CA ALA A 83 22.00 2.20 -1.33
C ALA A 83 22.27 3.15 -0.16
N VAL A 84 23.51 3.63 -0.03
CA VAL A 84 23.90 4.58 1.02
C VAL A 84 24.54 5.79 0.38
N ASP A 85 24.06 6.98 0.73
CA ASP A 85 24.63 8.27 0.36
C ASP A 85 24.77 9.17 1.59
N GLY A 86 26.01 9.43 1.99
CA GLY A 86 26.33 10.20 3.20
C GLY A 86 25.73 9.61 4.47
N ASP A 87 24.74 10.31 5.01
CA ASP A 87 24.00 9.98 6.24
C ASP A 87 22.57 9.49 5.96
N THR A 88 22.28 9.14 4.70
CA THR A 88 20.99 8.60 4.27
C THR A 88 21.19 7.23 3.63
N ALA A 89 20.34 6.27 3.97
CA ALA A 89 20.28 4.98 3.33
C ALA A 89 18.89 4.74 2.76
N LEU A 90 18.84 4.17 1.56
CA LEU A 90 17.64 3.73 0.88
C LEU A 90 17.67 2.20 0.85
N VAL A 91 16.62 1.59 1.36
CA VAL A 91 16.40 0.14 1.29
C VAL A 91 15.12 -0.10 0.52
N THR A 92 15.17 -0.94 -0.50
CA THR A 92 13.98 -1.45 -1.19
C THR A 92 13.88 -2.94 -0.98
N CYS A 93 12.68 -3.46 -0.86
CA CYS A 93 12.44 -4.89 -0.70
C CYS A 93 11.01 -5.26 -1.08
N THR A 94 10.81 -6.53 -1.36
CA THR A 94 9.50 -7.17 -1.44
C THR A 94 9.17 -7.76 -0.07
N GLU A 95 8.02 -7.37 0.47
CA GLU A 95 7.42 -7.90 1.69
C GLU A 95 6.41 -8.99 1.31
N ASN A 96 6.81 -10.26 1.46
CA ASN A 96 5.89 -11.38 1.37
C ASN A 96 5.30 -11.59 2.77
N ILE A 97 4.10 -11.05 2.99
CA ILE A 97 3.47 -10.96 4.31
C ILE A 97 2.58 -12.19 4.52
N LEU A 98 2.71 -12.84 5.66
CA LEU A 98 1.73 -13.81 6.15
C LEU A 98 1.06 -13.24 7.40
N THR A 99 -0.26 -13.06 7.37
CA THR A 99 -1.06 -12.71 8.55
C THR A 99 -1.95 -13.87 8.96
N GLY A 100 -2.13 -14.07 10.26
CA GLY A 100 -3.00 -15.10 10.81
C GLY A 100 -4.22 -14.49 11.51
N GLY A 101 -5.38 -15.10 11.28
CA GLY A 101 -6.56 -14.86 12.10
C GLY A 101 -6.45 -15.48 13.50
N PRO A 102 -7.40 -15.18 14.40
CA PRO A 102 -7.41 -15.74 15.75
C PRO A 102 -7.41 -17.27 15.72
N ALA A 103 -6.78 -17.87 16.74
CA ALA A 103 -6.77 -19.32 16.89
C ALA A 103 -8.21 -19.88 16.94
N GLU A 104 -8.39 -21.05 16.33
CA GLU A 104 -9.66 -21.76 16.37
C GLU A 104 -9.95 -22.29 17.78
N GLU A 105 -11.21 -22.62 18.09
CA GLU A 105 -11.61 -23.10 19.42
C GLU A 105 -10.87 -24.39 19.86
N ASP A 106 -10.36 -25.16 18.90
CA ASP A 106 -9.59 -26.38 19.14
C ASP A 106 -8.08 -26.13 19.41
N GLY A 107 -7.66 -24.85 19.42
CA GLY A 107 -6.28 -24.43 19.66
C GLY A 107 -5.38 -24.54 18.43
N SER A 108 -5.93 -24.86 17.25
CA SER A 108 -5.20 -24.77 15.99
C SER A 108 -5.03 -23.31 15.54
N ALA A 109 -4.00 -23.05 14.74
CA ALA A 109 -3.76 -21.71 14.20
C ALA A 109 -4.90 -21.32 13.24
N GLY A 110 -5.36 -20.07 13.34
CA GLY A 110 -6.37 -19.53 12.43
C GLY A 110 -5.90 -19.49 10.98
N SER A 111 -6.84 -19.20 10.07
CA SER A 111 -6.53 -19.07 8.63
C SER A 111 -5.41 -18.07 8.39
N LEU A 112 -4.44 -18.48 7.56
CA LEU A 112 -3.36 -17.61 7.10
C LEU A 112 -3.76 -16.92 5.79
N VAL A 113 -3.49 -15.62 5.69
CA VAL A 113 -3.70 -14.81 4.50
C VAL A 113 -2.34 -14.28 4.03
N GLY A 114 -2.05 -14.46 2.74
CA GLY A 114 -0.85 -13.93 2.11
C GLY A 114 -1.07 -12.53 1.55
N GLY A 115 -0.06 -11.67 1.68
CA GLY A 115 0.00 -10.35 1.05
C GLY A 115 1.33 -10.15 0.34
N LEU A 116 1.29 -9.46 -0.80
CA LEU A 116 2.48 -9.06 -1.55
C LEU A 116 2.57 -7.54 -1.59
N VAL A 117 3.61 -7.01 -0.95
CA VAL A 117 3.87 -5.57 -0.85
C VAL A 117 5.30 -5.30 -1.33
N VAL A 118 5.52 -4.16 -1.98
CA VAL A 118 6.87 -3.61 -2.20
C VAL A 118 7.04 -2.40 -1.31
N ALA A 119 8.22 -2.27 -0.71
CA ALA A 119 8.53 -1.21 0.23
C ALA A 119 9.76 -0.42 -0.14
N THR A 120 9.69 0.88 0.16
CA THR A 120 10.83 1.79 0.15
C THR A 120 11.03 2.35 1.55
N ASN A 121 12.14 1.96 2.17
CA ASN A 121 12.54 2.39 3.51
C ASN A 121 13.73 3.34 3.42
N VAL A 122 13.58 4.54 3.97
CA VAL A 122 14.65 5.53 4.06
C VAL A 122 15.10 5.60 5.51
N PHE A 123 16.40 5.46 5.73
CA PHE A 123 17.02 5.55 7.05
C PHE A 123 17.93 6.78 7.11
N ARG A 124 17.96 7.41 8.28
CA ARG A 124 18.88 8.50 8.63
C ARG A 124 19.92 7.99 9.62
N ARG A 125 21.20 8.30 9.40
CA ARG A 125 22.27 8.03 10.37
C ARG A 125 22.15 9.01 11.54
N THR A 126 22.18 8.48 12.76
CA THR A 126 22.27 9.22 14.03
C THR A 126 23.51 8.76 14.81
N SER A 127 23.74 9.37 15.98
CA SER A 127 24.78 8.90 16.92
C SER A 127 24.57 7.45 17.35
N ASP A 128 23.33 6.98 17.34
CA ASP A 128 22.91 5.68 17.87
C ASP A 128 22.63 4.66 16.75
N GLY A 129 23.05 4.98 15.52
CA GLY A 129 22.96 4.12 14.34
C GLY A 129 21.93 4.61 13.31
N TRP A 130 21.53 3.72 12.41
CA TRP A 130 20.52 4.02 11.41
C TRP A 130 19.12 3.97 12.02
N ARG A 131 18.29 4.97 11.73
CA ARG A 131 16.91 5.08 12.19
C ARG A 131 15.95 5.28 11.03
N LEU A 132 14.79 4.63 11.08
CA LEU A 132 13.76 4.70 10.06
C LEU A 132 13.18 6.12 10.00
N TRP A 133 13.32 6.75 8.83
CA TRP A 133 12.80 8.08 8.55
C TRP A 133 11.53 8.00 7.69
N VAL A 134 11.54 7.14 6.68
CA VAL A 134 10.38 6.89 5.82
C VAL A 134 10.18 5.40 5.65
N HIS A 135 8.94 4.93 5.78
CA HIS A 135 8.50 3.63 5.28
C HIS A 135 7.32 3.85 4.34
N HIS A 136 7.40 3.34 3.12
CA HIS A 136 6.28 3.35 2.19
C HIS A 136 6.13 1.95 1.62
N GLY A 137 5.10 1.23 2.07
CA GLY A 137 4.66 -0.03 1.51
C GLY A 137 3.46 0.16 0.57
N SER A 138 3.50 -0.45 -0.60
CA SER A 138 2.38 -0.47 -1.55
C SER A 138 2.08 -1.89 -2.03
N PRO A 139 0.80 -2.28 -2.18
CA PRO A 139 0.46 -3.61 -2.68
C PRO A 139 0.92 -3.78 -4.13
N VAL A 140 1.37 -4.98 -4.48
CA VAL A 140 1.56 -5.37 -5.87
C VAL A 140 0.23 -5.90 -6.39
N LEU A 141 -0.40 -5.17 -7.30
CA LEU A 141 -1.62 -5.60 -7.97
C LEU A 141 -1.22 -6.42 -9.20
N ALA A 142 -1.58 -7.70 -9.22
CA ALA A 142 -1.59 -8.46 -10.47
C ALA A 142 -2.83 -8.02 -11.26
N GLU A 143 -2.69 -7.81 -12.56
CA GLU A 143 -3.84 -7.79 -13.45
C GLU A 143 -4.33 -9.24 -13.54
N ASP A 144 -5.59 -9.49 -13.15
CA ASP A 144 -6.22 -10.75 -13.51
C ASP A 144 -6.32 -10.73 -15.05
N ASP A 145 -5.56 -11.59 -15.72
CA ASP A 145 -5.78 -11.88 -17.14
C ASP A 145 -7.17 -12.53 -17.25
N ASP A 146 -8.22 -11.72 -17.30
CA ASP A 146 -9.57 -12.10 -17.73
C ASP A 146 -9.53 -12.44 -19.24
N ASP A 147 -8.77 -13.48 -19.60
CA ASP A 147 -8.90 -14.19 -20.87
C ASP A 147 -10.06 -15.19 -20.75
N ASP A 148 -11.27 -14.68 -20.49
CA ASP A 148 -12.48 -15.38 -20.92
C ASP A 148 -12.55 -15.22 -22.45
N GLU A 149 -11.84 -16.12 -23.14
CA GLU A 149 -11.94 -16.31 -24.59
C GLU A 149 -13.43 -16.35 -24.98
N SER A 150 -13.79 -15.32 -25.75
CA SER A 150 -15.00 -15.16 -26.55
C SER A 150 -15.74 -16.45 -26.88
N GLU A 151 -17.05 -16.42 -26.61
CA GLU A 151 -18.09 -17.35 -27.05
C GLU A 151 -17.71 -18.16 -28.30
N SER A 152 -17.66 -19.49 -28.15
CA SER A 152 -17.58 -20.40 -29.28
C SER A 152 -18.77 -20.14 -30.22
N PRO A 153 -18.58 -19.88 -31.52
CA PRO A 153 -19.71 -19.70 -32.42
C PRO A 153 -20.45 -21.04 -32.56
N GLU A 154 -21.73 -21.05 -32.18
CA GLU A 154 -22.60 -22.22 -32.33
C GLU A 154 -22.70 -22.64 -33.81
N ASP A 155 -22.32 -23.88 -34.10
CA ASP A 155 -22.61 -24.59 -35.34
C ASP A 155 -24.13 -24.60 -35.59
N THR A 156 -24.62 -23.80 -36.54
CA THR A 156 -25.99 -23.95 -37.07
C THR A 156 -25.95 -24.50 -38.50
N PRO A 157 -26.43 -25.73 -38.77
CA PRO A 157 -26.63 -26.19 -40.12
C PRO A 157 -28.09 -25.97 -40.59
N GLY A 158 -28.26 -24.99 -41.49
CA GLY A 158 -29.20 -25.05 -42.62
C GLY A 158 -30.65 -24.56 -42.44
N GLY A 159 -31.11 -23.70 -43.37
CA GLY A 159 -32.54 -23.42 -43.61
C GLY A 159 -32.77 -22.09 -44.35
N LEU A 160 -33.48 -22.15 -45.48
CA LEU A 160 -33.61 -21.11 -46.51
C LEU A 160 -34.84 -20.19 -46.31
N ASP A 161 -34.92 -19.16 -47.17
CA ASP A 161 -36.08 -18.32 -47.54
C ASP A 161 -36.31 -17.11 -46.61
N GLY A 162 -36.12 -15.84 -47.02
CA GLY A 162 -36.66 -15.19 -48.21
C GLY A 162 -37.93 -14.43 -47.82
N LEU A 163 -37.90 -13.08 -47.86
CA LEU A 163 -38.97 -12.13 -48.25
C LEU A 163 -38.78 -10.73 -47.62
N ASP A 164 -38.49 -9.78 -48.52
CA ASP A 164 -39.08 -8.45 -48.73
C ASP A 164 -39.28 -7.45 -47.58
N GLY A 165 -38.77 -6.25 -47.84
CA GLY A 165 -38.80 -5.09 -46.96
C GLY A 165 -40.14 -4.37 -46.88
N LEU A 166 -40.19 -3.46 -45.90
CA LEU A 166 -41.12 -2.33 -45.89
C LEU A 166 -40.42 -1.08 -45.36
N ASP A 167 -40.76 0.00 -46.04
CA ASP A 167 -40.28 1.36 -45.97
C ASP A 167 -40.41 2.05 -44.61
N GLY A 168 -39.63 3.12 -44.47
CA GLY A 168 -39.53 3.96 -43.28
C GLY A 168 -40.73 4.84 -42.98
N LEU A 169 -40.63 5.49 -41.82
CA LEU A 169 -41.37 6.70 -41.48
C LEU A 169 -40.43 7.70 -40.80
N ASP A 170 -40.53 8.93 -41.27
CA ASP A 170 -39.87 10.16 -40.87
C ASP A 170 -40.04 10.56 -39.38
N GLY A 171 -39.14 11.44 -38.89
CA GLY A 171 -39.15 12.10 -37.56
C GLY A 171 -40.28 13.15 -37.38
N PRO A 172 -40.11 14.29 -36.65
CA PRO A 172 -38.94 14.87 -35.95
C PRO A 172 -39.25 15.51 -34.55
N GLY A 173 -38.24 16.15 -33.93
CA GLY A 173 -38.37 17.20 -32.88
C GLY A 173 -38.10 16.72 -31.45
N GLY A 174 -37.38 17.42 -30.57
CA GLY A 174 -36.86 18.79 -30.57
C GLY A 174 -36.92 19.35 -29.14
N LEU A 175 -35.88 20.11 -28.77
CA LEU A 175 -35.87 21.24 -27.83
C LEU A 175 -35.63 21.00 -26.32
N ASP A 176 -34.61 21.76 -25.85
CA ASP A 176 -34.48 22.54 -24.61
C ASP A 176 -34.44 21.78 -23.26
N GLY A 177 -33.44 21.91 -22.40
CA GLY A 177 -32.66 23.09 -22.05
C GLY A 177 -33.28 23.76 -20.84
N LEU A 178 -32.79 23.51 -19.61
CA LEU A 178 -33.00 24.37 -18.45
C LEU A 178 -31.80 24.37 -17.51
N ASP A 179 -31.27 25.59 -17.35
CA ASP A 179 -30.26 26.07 -16.41
C ASP A 179 -30.59 25.82 -14.93
N GLY A 180 -29.54 25.85 -14.10
CA GLY A 180 -29.59 25.93 -12.63
C GLY A 180 -30.18 27.24 -12.09
N PRO A 181 -30.23 27.40 -10.75
CA PRO A 181 -29.19 28.18 -10.05
C PRO A 181 -28.91 27.59 -8.64
N GLY A 182 -27.90 27.93 -7.84
CA GLY A 182 -26.89 28.99 -7.80
C GLY A 182 -26.33 28.99 -6.36
N GLY A 183 -25.02 29.18 -6.21
CA GLY A 183 -24.42 29.63 -4.93
C GLY A 183 -24.86 31.07 -4.60
N PRO A 184 -24.68 31.56 -3.36
CA PRO A 184 -23.37 32.03 -2.89
C PRO A 184 -23.18 31.73 -1.37
N GLY A 185 -22.10 32.04 -0.67
CA GLY A 185 -20.94 32.90 -0.92
C GLY A 185 -19.95 32.78 0.24
N GLY A 186 -18.75 33.32 0.02
CA GLY A 186 -17.67 33.32 0.99
C GLY A 186 -17.82 34.34 2.12
N GLY A 187 -17.02 34.12 3.16
CA GLY A 187 -16.72 35.08 4.22
C GLY A 187 -15.37 34.71 4.82
N THR A 188 -14.35 35.47 4.46
CA THR A 188 -13.06 35.54 5.14
C THR A 188 -13.18 36.61 6.22
N ASP A 189 -12.90 36.27 7.48
CA ASP A 189 -12.62 37.27 8.51
C ASP A 189 -11.18 37.10 8.99
N THR A 190 -10.47 38.22 8.97
CA THR A 190 -9.12 38.45 9.48
C THR A 190 -9.26 39.30 10.76
N GLU A 191 -8.27 39.18 11.64
CA GLU A 191 -7.93 40.07 12.79
C GLU A 191 -8.67 39.79 14.12
N GLU A 192 -7.95 39.20 15.09
CA GLU A 192 -7.22 39.96 16.13
C GLU A 192 -6.00 39.16 16.63
#